data_AF-A0A7D5T126-F1
#
_entry.id   AF-A0A7D5T126-F1
#
_cell.length_a   1.000
_cell.length_b   1.000
_cell.length_c   1.000
_cell.angle_alpha   90.00
_cell.angle_beta   90.00
_cell.angle_gamma   90.00
#
_symmetry.space_group_name_H-M   'P 1'
#
loop_
_entity.id
_entity.type
_entity.pdbx_description
1 polymer ?
#
loop_
_entity_poly.entity_id
_entity_poly.type
_entity_poly.pdbx_seq_one_letter_code
_entity_poly.pdbx_strand_id
1 'polypeptide(L)'
;MDNSKTARVCRNGHVKKVVAHPSARNDNKWSVYEGNAYCGRCGEEIINKCECCDSLIGLQSDWNKDFNELPNNCKKCGTAYPWVDPIEKNEEREGKFIEIDDKEIDGHFYPSTVYEANLCYRVKADHATLILTRKLIENLLLDIIRKHVSMTNVHVFFDTEQRQHASFGELIDAFKERTDEFQQYFTVEEEDIVDKIYRIKYDGDASAHSIEERVDADDLESISDDVTYVVKVLFRLRREVETAHRG
;
A
#
# COMPACT_ATOMS: atom_id res chain seq x y z
N MET A 1 -2.78 -32.86 -16.95
CA MET A 1 -2.03 -33.53 -15.86
C MET A 1 -1.52 -32.42 -14.96
N ASP A 2 -1.96 -32.40 -13.71
CA ASP A 2 -1.55 -31.40 -12.72
C ASP A 2 -0.11 -31.73 -12.27
N ASN A 3 0.84 -30.90 -12.69
CA ASN A 3 2.27 -31.07 -12.43
C ASN A 3 2.72 -30.27 -11.20
N SER A 4 1.81 -29.96 -10.29
CA SER A 4 2.12 -29.19 -9.07
C SER A 4 3.11 -29.96 -8.19
N LYS A 5 4.29 -29.39 -7.99
CA LYS A 5 5.25 -29.94 -7.04
C LYS A 5 4.97 -29.38 -5.65
N THR A 6 5.05 -30.24 -4.63
CA THR A 6 4.90 -29.81 -3.23
C THR A 6 6.27 -29.46 -2.67
N ALA A 7 6.37 -28.30 -1.99
CA ALA A 7 7.56 -27.86 -1.31
C ALA A 7 7.57 -28.23 0.17
N ARG A 8 8.77 -28.49 0.68
CA ARG A 8 9.09 -28.50 2.11
C ARG A 8 9.93 -27.26 2.40
N VAL A 9 9.41 -26.39 3.25
CA VAL A 9 9.97 -25.07 3.51
C VAL A 9 10.04 -24.88 5.02
N CYS A 10 11.15 -24.38 5.55
CA CYS A 10 11.18 -24.02 6.96
C CYS A 10 10.45 -22.71 7.22
N ARG A 11 10.13 -22.43 8.49
CA ARG A 11 9.47 -21.17 8.88
C ARG A 11 10.24 -19.90 8.49
N ASN A 12 11.54 -19.99 8.19
CA ASN A 12 12.37 -18.88 7.69
C ASN A 12 12.58 -18.91 6.16
N GLY A 13 11.84 -19.73 5.41
CA GLY A 13 11.86 -19.69 3.94
C GLY A 13 12.97 -20.50 3.27
N HIS A 14 13.69 -21.35 4.00
CA HIS A 14 14.65 -22.27 3.37
C HIS A 14 13.94 -23.47 2.76
N VAL A 15 14.10 -23.65 1.44
CA VAL A 15 13.55 -24.80 0.70
C VAL A 15 14.46 -26.03 0.86
N LYS A 16 13.92 -27.15 1.32
CA LYS A 16 14.71 -28.39 1.54
C LYS A 16 14.66 -29.36 0.35
N LYS A 17 13.50 -29.55 -0.28
CA LYS A 17 13.32 -30.30 -1.54
C LYS A 17 11.90 -30.11 -2.10
N VAL A 18 11.79 -30.14 -3.42
CA VAL A 18 10.54 -30.05 -4.17
C VAL A 18 10.25 -31.41 -4.79
N VAL A 19 9.12 -32.05 -4.45
CA VAL A 19 8.78 -33.41 -4.91
C VAL A 19 7.55 -33.36 -5.81
N ALA A 20 7.55 -34.18 -6.88
CA ALA A 20 6.45 -34.26 -7.84
C ALA A 20 5.11 -34.68 -7.19
N HIS A 21 3.99 -34.22 -7.76
CA HIS A 21 2.63 -34.45 -7.27
C HIS A 21 2.31 -35.96 -7.06
N PRO A 22 1.49 -36.33 -6.06
CA PRO A 22 1.16 -37.73 -5.74
C PRO A 22 0.35 -38.50 -6.81
N SER A 23 -0.03 -37.87 -7.92
CA SER A 23 -0.80 -38.51 -8.99
C SER A 23 0.05 -39.36 -9.96
N ALA A 24 1.37 -39.42 -9.78
CA ALA A 24 2.24 -40.32 -10.52
C ALA A 24 2.13 -41.75 -9.94
N ARG A 25 1.24 -42.56 -10.52
CA ARG A 25 1.10 -43.99 -10.26
C ARG A 25 2.46 -44.69 -10.32
N ASN A 26 2.99 -45.12 -9.18
CA ASN A 26 3.71 -46.38 -9.13
C ASN A 26 3.64 -46.97 -7.73
N ASP A 27 3.18 -48.21 -7.70
CA ASP A 27 3.00 -49.04 -6.52
C ASP A 27 4.37 -49.39 -5.95
N ASN A 28 4.82 -48.68 -4.92
CA ASN A 28 5.69 -49.22 -3.87
C ASN A 28 5.97 -48.18 -2.78
N LYS A 29 5.66 -48.57 -1.54
CA LYS A 29 6.15 -47.99 -0.27
C LYS A 29 6.02 -46.47 -0.14
N TRP A 30 4.89 -46.07 0.44
CA TRP A 30 4.78 -44.85 1.22
C TRP A 30 5.75 -44.90 2.40
N SER A 31 6.99 -44.44 2.24
CA SER A 31 7.64 -43.81 3.38
C SER A 31 7.11 -42.39 3.45
N VAL A 32 6.28 -42.11 4.44
CA VAL A 32 6.21 -40.77 5.02
C VAL A 32 7.65 -40.45 5.38
N TYR A 33 8.36 -39.75 4.49
CA TYR A 33 9.81 -39.60 4.57
C TYR A 33 10.14 -38.86 5.88
N GLU A 34 10.74 -39.58 6.83
CA GLU A 34 11.37 -39.12 8.06
C GLU A 34 12.60 -38.21 7.78
N GLY A 35 12.47 -37.23 6.90
CA GLY A 35 13.49 -36.19 6.76
C GLY A 35 13.31 -35.21 7.91
N ASN A 36 14.40 -34.89 8.64
CA ASN A 36 14.38 -34.06 9.87
C ASN A 36 13.25 -33.03 9.86
N ALA A 37 12.44 -33.03 10.91
CA ALA A 37 11.38 -32.06 11.17
C ALA A 37 11.92 -30.61 11.18
N TYR A 38 13.23 -30.46 11.32
CA TYR A 38 13.93 -29.18 11.39
C TYR A 38 14.86 -28.93 10.20
N CYS A 39 15.06 -27.65 9.92
CA CYS A 39 15.94 -27.13 8.89
C CYS A 39 17.40 -27.29 9.31
N GLY A 40 18.22 -27.91 8.46
CA GLY A 40 19.66 -28.06 8.74
C GLY A 40 20.46 -26.76 8.67
N ARG A 41 19.86 -25.66 8.19
CA ARG A 41 20.51 -24.33 8.10
C ARG A 41 20.20 -23.45 9.32
N CYS A 42 18.93 -23.29 9.65
CA CYS A 42 18.49 -22.36 10.71
C CYS A 42 17.84 -23.05 11.91
N GLY A 43 17.71 -24.37 11.93
CA GLY A 43 17.10 -25.11 13.03
C GLY A 43 15.57 -25.04 13.09
N GLU A 44 14.92 -24.18 12.31
CA GLU A 44 13.46 -24.02 12.32
C GLU A 44 12.67 -25.22 11.81
N GLU A 45 11.43 -25.35 12.28
CA GLU A 45 10.50 -26.39 11.85
C GLU A 45 10.21 -26.29 10.34
N ILE A 46 10.08 -27.45 9.71
CA ILE A 46 9.76 -27.60 8.29
C ILE A 46 8.27 -27.88 8.13
N ILE A 47 7.61 -27.00 7.40
CA ILE A 47 6.22 -27.15 7.00
C ILE A 47 6.10 -27.52 5.52
N ASN A 48 5.02 -28.21 5.19
CA ASN A 48 4.66 -28.59 3.81
C ASN A 48 3.17 -28.35 3.50
N LYS A 49 2.44 -27.76 4.45
CA LYS A 49 1.03 -27.41 4.39
C LYS A 49 0.81 -26.01 4.93
N CYS A 50 -0.27 -25.39 4.50
CA CYS A 50 -0.80 -24.17 5.11
C CYS A 50 -1.35 -24.50 6.50
N GLU A 51 -0.90 -23.77 7.52
CA GLU A 51 -1.36 -23.94 8.91
C GLU A 51 -2.85 -23.57 9.09
N CYS A 52 -3.43 -22.76 8.19
CA CYS A 52 -4.82 -22.34 8.25
C CYS A 52 -5.80 -23.34 7.60
N CYS A 53 -5.44 -23.95 6.47
CA CYS A 53 -6.38 -24.76 5.69
C CYS A 53 -5.86 -26.13 5.23
N ASP A 54 -4.70 -26.54 5.76
CA ASP A 54 -4.00 -27.80 5.49
C ASP A 54 -3.65 -28.09 4.02
N SER A 55 -3.84 -27.11 3.12
CA SER A 55 -3.49 -27.27 1.71
C SER A 55 -1.97 -27.41 1.56
N LEU A 56 -1.52 -28.32 0.70
CA LEU A 56 -0.10 -28.48 0.40
C LEU A 56 0.51 -27.19 -0.17
N ILE A 57 1.76 -26.90 0.20
CA ILE A 57 2.51 -25.76 -0.32
C ILE A 57 2.96 -26.10 -1.75
N GLY A 58 2.20 -25.63 -2.74
CA GLY A 58 2.52 -25.84 -4.16
C GLY A 58 3.44 -24.76 -4.71
N LEU A 59 4.55 -25.17 -5.34
CA LEU A 59 5.38 -24.27 -6.15
C LEU A 59 4.85 -24.22 -7.59
N GLN A 60 4.88 -23.05 -8.22
CA GLN A 60 4.71 -22.99 -9.67
C GLN A 60 5.92 -23.66 -10.32
N SER A 61 5.68 -24.79 -10.98
CA SER A 61 6.69 -25.44 -11.79
C SER A 61 6.65 -24.85 -13.20
N ASP A 62 7.28 -23.71 -13.41
CA ASP A 62 7.79 -23.43 -14.75
C ASP A 62 8.96 -24.39 -14.96
N TRP A 63 8.86 -25.24 -15.97
CA TRP A 63 9.69 -26.44 -16.17
C TRP A 63 11.19 -26.18 -16.37
N ASN A 64 11.65 -24.93 -16.25
CA ASN A 64 13.02 -24.49 -16.51
C ASN A 64 13.50 -23.32 -15.63
N LYS A 65 12.78 -22.94 -14.55
CA LYS A 65 13.23 -21.89 -13.63
C LYS A 65 13.59 -22.46 -12.27
N ASP A 66 14.67 -21.94 -11.70
CA ASP A 66 15.09 -22.21 -10.33
C ASP A 66 13.91 -22.08 -9.36
N PHE A 67 13.84 -22.96 -8.37
CA PHE A 67 12.83 -22.98 -7.31
C PHE A 67 12.96 -21.80 -6.31
N ASN A 68 13.34 -20.62 -6.79
CA ASN A 68 13.80 -19.52 -5.96
C ASN A 68 12.66 -18.66 -5.39
N GLU A 69 11.43 -18.80 -5.90
CA GLU A 69 10.31 -18.00 -5.41
C GLU A 69 9.33 -18.86 -4.61
N LEU A 70 9.37 -18.69 -3.30
CA LEU A 70 8.35 -19.22 -2.41
C LEU A 70 7.07 -18.40 -2.55
N PRO A 71 5.88 -19.03 -2.53
CA PRO A 71 4.64 -18.28 -2.44
C PRO A 71 4.62 -17.52 -1.11
N ASN A 72 4.18 -16.25 -1.16
CA ASN A 72 3.94 -15.48 0.05
C ASN A 72 2.66 -15.93 0.75
N ASN A 73 1.65 -16.32 -0.02
CA ASN A 73 0.32 -16.65 0.49
C ASN A 73 -0.14 -18.03 0.02
N CYS A 74 -0.97 -18.67 0.84
CA CYS A 74 -1.65 -19.90 0.48
C CYS A 74 -2.59 -19.69 -0.71
N LYS A 75 -2.45 -20.48 -1.78
CA LYS A 75 -3.33 -20.41 -2.96
C LYS A 75 -4.80 -20.75 -2.67
N LYS A 76 -5.07 -21.50 -1.60
CA LYS A 76 -6.44 -21.94 -1.25
C LYS A 76 -7.14 -20.93 -0.33
N CYS A 77 -6.47 -20.42 0.70
CA CYS A 77 -7.10 -19.57 1.71
C CYS A 77 -6.54 -18.14 1.81
N GLY A 78 -5.49 -17.80 1.06
CA GLY A 78 -4.87 -16.46 1.07
C GLY A 78 -4.00 -16.14 2.29
N THR A 79 -3.98 -16.98 3.32
CA THR A 79 -3.16 -16.76 4.52
C THR A 79 -1.67 -16.71 4.17
N ALA A 80 -0.96 -15.70 4.70
CA ALA A 80 0.48 -15.56 4.54
C ALA A 80 1.22 -16.75 5.17
N TYR A 81 2.31 -17.19 4.55
CA TYR A 81 3.15 -18.25 5.12
C TYR A 81 4.09 -17.70 6.20
N PRO A 82 4.57 -18.53 7.13
CA PRO A 82 5.39 -18.07 8.27
C PRO A 82 6.73 -17.42 7.89
N TRP A 83 7.25 -17.70 6.69
CA TRP A 83 8.47 -17.09 6.17
C TRP A 83 8.25 -15.73 5.51
N VAL A 84 6.99 -15.34 5.33
CA VAL A 84 6.66 -13.94 5.08
C VAL A 84 6.74 -13.27 6.42
N ASP A 85 7.81 -12.51 6.64
CA ASP A 85 7.85 -11.64 7.79
C ASP A 85 6.84 -10.51 7.54
N PRO A 86 5.74 -10.41 8.32
CA PRO A 86 4.83 -9.29 8.18
C PRO A 86 5.62 -8.00 8.37
N ILE A 87 5.38 -7.02 7.50
CA ILE A 87 6.07 -5.72 7.52
C ILE A 87 5.94 -5.09 8.91
N GLU A 88 4.82 -5.31 9.59
CA GLU A 88 4.51 -4.88 10.96
C GLU A 88 5.51 -5.38 12.04
N LYS A 89 6.27 -6.45 11.78
CA LYS A 89 7.33 -6.90 12.72
C LYS A 89 8.63 -6.12 12.57
N ASN A 90 8.74 -5.30 11.53
CA ASN A 90 9.90 -4.46 11.23
C ASN A 90 9.63 -2.99 11.58
N GLU A 91 8.66 -2.71 12.46
CA GLU A 91 8.41 -1.36 12.94
C GLU A 91 9.61 -0.85 13.78
N GLU A 92 10.15 0.28 13.35
CA GLU A 92 11.30 0.95 13.95
C GLU A 92 10.98 2.38 14.43
N ARG A 93 9.82 2.94 14.08
CA ARG A 93 9.29 4.20 14.62
C ARG A 93 7.95 3.98 15.33
N GLU A 94 7.74 4.72 16.40
CA GLU A 94 6.43 4.83 17.05
C GLU A 94 5.58 5.92 16.38
N GLY A 95 4.27 5.93 16.66
CA GLY A 95 3.38 6.99 16.19
C GLY A 95 2.85 6.82 14.75
N LYS A 96 2.30 7.91 14.22
CA LYS A 96 1.71 8.00 12.88
C LYS A 96 2.26 9.23 12.18
N PHE A 97 2.52 9.10 10.88
CA PHE A 97 2.85 10.22 10.00
C PHE A 97 1.63 11.08 9.65
N ILE A 98 0.46 10.43 9.57
CA ILE A 98 -0.83 11.10 9.35
C ILE A 98 -1.68 10.85 10.59
N GLU A 99 -1.73 11.85 11.48
CA GLU A 99 -2.45 11.77 12.75
C GLU A 99 -3.92 12.17 12.59
N ILE A 100 -4.70 11.26 12.02
CA ILE A 100 -6.15 11.43 11.82
C ILE A 100 -6.93 10.28 12.47
N ASP A 101 -8.11 10.59 13.02
CA ASP A 101 -9.00 9.58 13.59
C ASP A 101 -9.71 8.81 12.46
N ASP A 102 -9.85 7.49 12.60
CA ASP A 102 -10.51 6.65 11.58
C ASP A 102 -11.95 7.11 11.25
N LYS A 103 -12.65 7.73 12.21
CA LYS A 103 -14.00 8.29 12.02
C LYS A 103 -14.03 9.52 11.11
N GLU A 104 -12.89 10.18 10.91
CA GLU A 104 -12.74 11.37 10.06
C GLU A 104 -12.37 11.00 8.63
N ILE A 105 -11.98 9.75 8.40
CA ILE A 105 -11.67 9.19 7.09
C ILE A 105 -12.93 8.55 6.52
N ASP A 106 -13.43 9.06 5.40
CA ASP A 106 -14.57 8.48 4.70
C ASP A 106 -14.15 7.86 3.36
N GLY A 107 -15.05 7.10 2.73
CA GLY A 107 -14.79 6.39 1.49
C GLY A 107 -14.13 5.01 1.66
N HIS A 108 -14.16 4.20 0.60
CA HIS A 108 -13.75 2.79 0.67
C HIS A 108 -12.24 2.58 0.57
N PHE A 109 -11.51 3.46 -0.11
CA PHE A 109 -10.09 3.26 -0.42
C PHE A 109 -9.17 4.03 0.53
N TYR A 110 -9.62 5.16 1.04
CA TYR A 110 -8.79 6.07 1.83
C TYR A 110 -8.32 5.52 3.19
N PRO A 111 -9.14 4.77 3.96
CA PRO A 111 -8.66 4.16 5.21
C PRO A 111 -7.45 3.25 4.99
N SER A 112 -7.46 2.46 3.92
CA SER A 112 -6.33 1.59 3.56
C SER A 112 -5.10 2.41 3.16
N THR A 113 -5.24 3.47 2.36
CA THR A 113 -4.11 4.31 1.98
C THR A 113 -3.48 5.03 3.18
N VAL A 114 -4.29 5.55 4.12
CA VAL A 114 -3.79 6.17 5.36
C VAL A 114 -3.09 5.13 6.24
N TYR A 115 -3.65 3.93 6.36
CA TYR A 115 -3.01 2.83 7.08
C TYR A 115 -1.65 2.46 6.47
N GLU A 116 -1.59 2.29 5.15
CA GLU A 116 -0.37 1.92 4.42
C GLU A 116 0.70 3.01 4.53
N ALA A 117 0.34 4.29 4.39
CA ALA A 117 1.27 5.40 4.58
C ALA A 117 1.87 5.40 5.99
N ASN A 118 1.03 5.21 7.01
CA ASN A 118 1.47 5.13 8.40
C ASN A 118 2.30 3.87 8.69
N LEU A 119 2.00 2.74 8.05
CA LEU A 119 2.82 1.53 8.15
C LEU A 119 4.20 1.74 7.54
N CYS A 120 4.27 2.32 6.33
CA CYS A 120 5.53 2.68 5.69
C CYS A 120 6.38 3.59 6.58
N TYR A 121 5.76 4.58 7.24
CA TYR A 121 6.45 5.46 8.18
C TYR A 121 7.07 4.67 9.34
N ARG A 122 6.30 3.77 9.96
CA ARG A 122 6.76 2.99 11.11
C ARG A 122 7.90 2.04 10.75
N VAL A 123 7.97 1.52 9.53
CA VAL A 123 9.05 0.64 9.07
C VAL A 123 10.19 1.36 8.35
N LYS A 124 10.28 2.70 8.47
CA LYS A 124 11.30 3.55 7.82
C LYS A 124 11.38 3.42 6.30
N ALA A 125 10.25 3.11 5.66
CA ALA A 125 10.09 3.20 4.22
C ALA A 125 9.73 4.64 3.84
N ASP A 126 10.68 5.57 4.00
CA ASP A 126 10.43 7.03 3.98
C ASP A 126 9.92 7.52 2.63
N HIS A 127 10.57 7.12 1.53
CA HIS A 127 10.09 7.45 0.19
C HIS A 127 8.68 6.89 -0.07
N ALA A 128 8.38 5.68 0.41
CA ALA A 128 7.05 5.09 0.25
C ALA A 128 5.98 5.89 1.04
N THR A 129 6.33 6.35 2.24
CA THR A 129 5.50 7.24 3.06
C THR A 129 5.12 8.51 2.29
N LEU A 130 6.10 9.17 1.68
CA LEU A 130 5.89 10.39 0.88
C LEU A 130 5.05 10.12 -0.38
N ILE A 131 5.34 9.04 -1.11
CA ILE A 131 4.62 8.68 -2.33
C ILE A 131 3.15 8.38 -2.04
N LEU A 132 2.86 7.57 -1.01
CA LEU A 132 1.49 7.23 -0.63
C LEU A 132 0.73 8.46 -0.12
N THR A 133 1.39 9.32 0.65
CA THR A 133 0.81 10.59 1.12
C THR A 133 0.47 11.52 -0.04
N ARG A 134 1.38 11.69 -1.01
CA ARG A 134 1.10 12.47 -2.22
C ARG A 134 -0.11 11.90 -2.97
N LYS A 135 -0.17 10.57 -3.12
CA LYS A 135 -1.27 9.93 -3.84
C LYS A 135 -2.61 10.08 -3.11
N LEU A 136 -2.58 10.05 -1.78
CA LEU A 136 -3.75 10.34 -0.95
C LEU A 136 -4.28 11.76 -1.22
N ILE A 137 -3.42 12.78 -1.14
CA ILE A 137 -3.80 14.18 -1.36
C ILE A 137 -4.29 14.40 -2.79
N GLU A 138 -3.58 13.87 -3.79
CA GLU A 138 -3.98 13.93 -5.21
C GLU A 138 -5.39 13.35 -5.41
N ASN A 139 -5.66 12.16 -4.88
CA ASN A 139 -6.96 11.52 -5.00
C ASN A 139 -8.07 12.29 -4.25
N LEU A 140 -7.75 12.95 -3.12
CA LEU A 140 -8.71 13.79 -2.40
C LEU A 140 -9.06 15.04 -3.20
N LEU A 141 -8.07 15.74 -3.76
CA LEU A 141 -8.30 16.90 -4.63
C LEU A 141 -9.13 16.52 -5.86
N LEU A 142 -8.79 15.41 -6.51
CA LEU A 142 -9.55 14.88 -7.64
C LEU A 142 -11.02 14.65 -7.26
N ASP A 143 -11.29 13.99 -6.13
CA ASP A 143 -12.64 13.72 -5.66
C ASP A 143 -13.41 15.02 -5.36
N ILE A 144 -12.79 15.98 -4.68
CA ILE A 144 -13.38 17.28 -4.33
C ILE A 144 -13.75 18.04 -5.61
N ILE A 145 -12.78 18.22 -6.52
CA ILE A 145 -12.98 18.94 -7.78
C ILE A 145 -14.05 18.25 -8.61
N ARG A 146 -13.97 16.93 -8.80
CA ARG A 146 -14.93 16.17 -9.60
C ARG A 146 -16.34 16.24 -9.03
N LYS A 147 -16.51 16.31 -7.70
CA LYS A 147 -17.84 16.39 -7.08
C LYS A 147 -18.42 17.78 -7.16
N HIS A 148 -17.58 18.81 -7.07
CA HIS A 148 -17.98 20.21 -7.14
C HIS A 148 -18.26 20.66 -8.58
N VAL A 149 -17.49 20.15 -9.53
CA VAL A 149 -17.53 20.55 -10.93
C VAL A 149 -18.45 19.59 -11.72
N SER A 150 -19.37 20.14 -12.49
CA SER A 150 -20.25 19.33 -13.33
C SER A 150 -19.46 18.54 -14.40
N MET A 151 -20.04 17.42 -14.87
CA MET A 151 -19.44 16.60 -15.94
C MET A 151 -19.25 17.37 -17.27
N THR A 152 -19.82 18.57 -17.42
CA THR A 152 -19.59 19.45 -18.58
C THR A 152 -18.18 20.05 -18.57
N ASN A 153 -17.56 20.16 -17.39
CA ASN A 153 -16.22 20.70 -17.17
C ASN A 153 -15.21 19.59 -16.83
N VAL A 154 -15.38 18.41 -17.44
CA VAL A 154 -14.55 17.21 -17.21
C VAL A 154 -13.05 17.45 -17.43
N HIS A 155 -12.70 18.38 -18.32
CA HIS A 155 -11.33 18.77 -18.64
C HIS A 155 -10.57 19.38 -17.44
N VAL A 156 -11.27 19.84 -16.40
CA VAL A 156 -10.67 20.38 -15.17
C VAL A 156 -9.96 19.28 -14.35
N PHE A 157 -10.39 18.02 -14.49
CA PHE A 157 -9.86 16.91 -13.68
C PHE A 157 -9.52 15.66 -14.50
N PHE A 158 -9.72 15.69 -15.82
CA PHE A 158 -9.48 14.57 -16.71
C PHE A 158 -9.03 15.05 -18.10
N ASP A 159 -7.83 14.63 -18.49
CA ASP A 159 -7.33 14.80 -19.84
C ASP A 159 -8.03 13.79 -20.76
N THR A 160 -8.94 14.29 -21.60
CA THR A 160 -9.69 13.46 -22.54
C THR A 160 -8.85 12.93 -23.70
N GLU A 161 -7.73 13.59 -24.02
CA GLU A 161 -6.83 13.18 -25.09
C GLU A 161 -5.97 12.00 -24.64
N GLN A 162 -5.36 12.10 -23.45
CA GLN A 162 -4.53 11.04 -22.88
C GLN A 162 -5.33 10.00 -22.08
N ARG A 163 -6.63 10.25 -21.86
CA ARG A 163 -7.56 9.41 -21.08
C ARG A 163 -7.06 9.12 -19.67
N GLN A 164 -6.50 10.13 -19.03
CA GLN A 164 -5.96 10.04 -17.68
C GLN A 164 -6.50 11.18 -16.82
N HIS A 165 -6.47 11.00 -15.50
CA HIS A 165 -6.77 12.09 -14.58
C HIS A 165 -5.69 13.18 -14.67
N ALA A 166 -6.10 14.41 -14.37
CA ALA A 166 -5.17 15.53 -14.24
C ALA A 166 -4.06 15.16 -13.23
N SER A 167 -2.83 15.55 -13.54
CA SER A 167 -1.67 15.35 -12.69
C SER A 167 -1.83 16.08 -11.35
N PHE A 168 -1.02 15.71 -10.35
CA PHE A 168 -1.09 16.36 -9.05
C PHE A 168 -0.91 17.89 -9.12
N GLY A 169 0.00 18.39 -9.98
CA GLY A 169 0.17 19.83 -10.17
C GLY A 169 -1.07 20.50 -10.73
N GLU A 170 -1.64 19.93 -11.79
CA GLU A 170 -2.86 20.45 -12.43
C GLU A 170 -4.06 20.44 -11.46
N LEU A 171 -4.18 19.43 -10.60
CA LEU A 171 -5.22 19.38 -9.57
C LEU A 171 -5.04 20.45 -8.49
N ILE A 172 -3.80 20.75 -8.09
CA ILE A 172 -3.52 21.85 -7.15
C ILE A 172 -3.88 23.19 -7.79
N ASP A 173 -3.48 23.41 -9.03
CA ASP A 173 -3.78 24.65 -9.76
C ASP A 173 -5.29 24.82 -9.94
N ALA A 174 -6.00 23.77 -10.35
CA ALA A 174 -7.45 23.78 -10.49
C ALA A 174 -8.18 24.04 -9.16
N PHE A 175 -7.66 23.50 -8.05
CA PHE A 175 -8.18 23.76 -6.71
C PHE A 175 -7.94 25.22 -6.27
N LYS A 176 -6.73 25.73 -6.51
CA LYS A 176 -6.35 27.12 -6.21
C LYS A 176 -7.24 28.12 -6.92
N GLU A 177 -7.47 27.93 -8.22
CA GLU A 177 -8.34 28.79 -9.03
C GLU A 177 -9.79 28.85 -8.51
N ARG A 178 -10.22 27.84 -7.74
CA ARG A 178 -11.59 27.69 -7.24
C ARG A 178 -11.68 27.80 -5.72
N THR A 179 -10.61 28.22 -5.05
CA THR A 179 -10.58 28.32 -3.58
C THR A 179 -11.71 29.21 -3.05
N ASP A 180 -12.05 30.28 -3.78
CA ASP A 180 -13.19 31.16 -3.48
C ASP A 180 -14.55 30.42 -3.48
N GLU A 181 -14.72 29.42 -4.34
CA GLU A 181 -15.94 28.60 -4.40
C GLU A 181 -16.07 27.66 -3.18
N PHE A 182 -14.95 27.39 -2.51
CA PHE A 182 -14.87 26.55 -1.31
C PHE A 182 -14.81 27.36 -0.01
N GLN A 183 -14.73 28.70 -0.05
CA GLN A 183 -14.59 29.56 1.14
C GLN A 183 -15.64 29.30 2.22
N GLN A 184 -16.87 28.99 1.84
CA GLN A 184 -17.94 28.66 2.79
C GLN A 184 -17.67 27.41 3.64
N TYR A 185 -16.74 26.56 3.22
CA TYR A 185 -16.34 25.33 3.90
C TYR A 185 -15.01 25.48 4.65
N PHE A 186 -14.31 26.61 4.47
CA PHE A 186 -13.05 26.92 5.15
C PHE A 186 -13.30 27.70 6.44
N THR A 187 -12.40 27.49 7.39
CA THR A 187 -12.18 28.31 8.56
C THR A 187 -11.10 29.35 8.25
N VAL A 188 -11.01 30.40 9.06
CA VAL A 188 -10.00 31.47 8.90
C VAL A 188 -8.56 30.92 8.96
N GLU A 189 -8.35 29.81 9.66
CA GLU A 189 -7.03 29.17 9.80
C GLU A 189 -6.61 28.41 8.52
N GLU A 190 -7.52 28.21 7.56
CA GLU A 190 -7.31 27.38 6.37
C GLU A 190 -7.03 28.13 5.07
N GLU A 191 -6.83 29.45 5.16
CA GLU A 191 -6.48 30.28 4.00
C GLU A 191 -5.12 29.88 3.38
N ASP A 192 -4.24 29.22 4.15
CA ASP A 192 -2.89 28.81 3.71
C ASP A 192 -2.81 27.37 3.16
N ILE A 193 -3.95 26.66 3.05
CA ILE A 193 -3.97 25.23 2.68
C ILE A 193 -3.28 24.97 1.34
N VAL A 194 -3.47 25.84 0.36
CA VAL A 194 -2.87 25.71 -0.99
C VAL A 194 -1.35 25.75 -0.91
N ASP A 195 -0.80 26.66 -0.11
CA ASP A 195 0.65 26.80 0.06
C ASP A 195 1.24 25.58 0.77
N LYS A 196 0.53 25.02 1.75
CA LYS A 196 0.92 23.75 2.40
C LYS A 196 0.90 22.59 1.42
N ILE A 197 -0.10 22.49 0.54
CA ILE A 197 -0.15 21.43 -0.48
C ILE A 197 1.02 21.57 -1.48
N TYR A 198 1.36 22.78 -1.93
CA TYR A 198 2.53 22.98 -2.79
C TYR A 198 3.82 22.56 -2.11
N ARG A 199 4.03 22.94 -0.84
CA ARG A 199 5.22 22.51 -0.09
C ARG A 199 5.32 20.99 -0.03
N ILE A 200 4.24 20.29 0.35
CA ILE A 200 4.20 18.81 0.37
C ILE A 200 4.53 18.22 -1.02
N LYS A 201 4.02 18.84 -2.10
CA LYS A 201 4.38 18.43 -3.47
C LYS A 201 5.87 18.60 -3.73
N TYR A 202 6.44 19.76 -3.43
CA TYR A 202 7.85 20.07 -3.72
C TYR A 202 8.80 19.20 -2.88
N ASP A 203 8.51 19.00 -1.61
CA ASP A 203 9.32 18.17 -0.72
C ASP A 203 9.22 16.69 -1.11
N GLY A 204 8.03 16.25 -1.53
CA GLY A 204 7.81 14.92 -2.12
C GLY A 204 8.47 14.73 -3.49
N ASP A 205 8.47 15.75 -4.35
CA ASP A 205 9.12 15.73 -5.67
C ASP A 205 10.65 15.68 -5.51
N ALA A 206 11.24 16.51 -4.64
CA ALA A 206 12.67 16.51 -4.34
C ALA A 206 13.12 15.12 -3.85
N SER A 207 12.39 14.57 -2.87
CA SER A 207 12.65 13.24 -2.31
C SER A 207 12.44 12.08 -3.30
N ALA A 208 11.59 12.23 -4.31
CA ALA A 208 11.36 11.21 -5.33
C ALA A 208 12.36 11.28 -6.50
N HIS A 209 12.92 12.47 -6.76
CA HIS A 209 13.88 12.70 -7.83
C HIS A 209 15.35 12.55 -7.39
N SER A 210 15.67 12.71 -6.10
CA SER A 210 16.97 12.33 -5.55
C SER A 210 16.91 10.94 -4.88
N ILE A 211 16.78 9.89 -5.68
CA ILE A 211 17.00 8.49 -5.22
C ILE A 211 18.40 8.32 -4.56
N GLU A 212 19.31 9.26 -4.79
CA GLU A 212 20.65 9.31 -4.20
C GLU A 212 20.72 10.04 -2.84
N GLU A 213 19.74 10.86 -2.47
CA GLU A 213 19.70 11.52 -1.15
C GLU A 213 18.67 10.82 -0.26
N ARG A 214 19.17 10.20 0.80
CA ARG A 214 18.36 9.57 1.83
C ARG A 214 17.49 10.65 2.48
N VAL A 215 16.16 10.54 2.38
CA VAL A 215 15.22 11.42 3.10
C VAL A 215 15.61 11.42 4.57
N ASP A 216 15.86 12.61 5.13
CA ASP A 216 16.16 12.73 6.56
C ASP A 216 14.88 12.46 7.37
N ALA A 217 15.02 11.76 8.48
CA ALA A 217 13.90 11.55 9.40
C ALA A 217 13.40 12.89 9.95
N ASP A 218 14.29 13.85 10.16
CA ASP A 218 13.95 15.19 10.65
C ASP A 218 13.11 15.95 9.60
N ASP A 219 13.44 15.81 8.31
CA ASP A 219 12.67 16.40 7.21
C ASP A 219 11.27 15.79 7.15
N LEU A 220 11.17 14.47 7.31
CA LEU A 220 9.90 13.74 7.33
C LEU A 220 9.02 14.20 8.50
N GLU A 221 9.58 14.28 9.70
CA GLU A 221 8.84 14.77 10.88
C GLU A 221 8.39 16.22 10.71
N SER A 222 9.22 17.08 10.09
CA SER A 222 8.89 18.49 9.88
C SER A 222 7.65 18.73 9.01
N ILE A 223 7.35 17.82 8.08
CA ILE A 223 6.19 17.93 7.18
C ILE A 223 4.96 17.15 7.68
N SER A 224 5.12 16.28 8.69
CA SER A 224 4.06 15.39 9.21
C SER A 224 2.84 16.18 9.70
N ASP A 225 3.07 17.29 10.40
CA ASP A 225 2.01 18.16 10.91
C ASP A 225 1.24 18.84 9.76
N ASP A 226 1.96 19.30 8.73
CA ASP A 226 1.35 19.92 7.56
C ASP A 226 0.56 18.92 6.72
N VAL A 227 1.08 17.71 6.55
CA VAL A 227 0.37 16.61 5.92
C VAL A 227 -0.90 16.27 6.69
N THR A 228 -0.79 16.10 8.00
CA THR A 228 -1.93 15.79 8.87
C THR A 228 -3.01 16.85 8.75
N TYR A 229 -2.60 18.12 8.80
CA TYR A 229 -3.49 19.26 8.63
C TYR A 229 -4.19 19.22 7.26
N VAL A 230 -3.43 19.19 6.16
CA VAL A 230 -3.97 19.18 4.80
C VAL A 230 -4.96 18.03 4.61
N VAL A 231 -4.59 16.82 5.04
CA VAL A 231 -5.43 15.62 4.90
C VAL A 231 -6.76 15.79 5.66
N LYS A 232 -6.72 16.31 6.90
CA LYS A 232 -7.94 16.58 7.68
C LYS A 232 -8.87 17.58 7.00
N VAL A 233 -8.31 18.69 6.50
CA VAL A 233 -9.11 19.72 5.83
C VAL A 233 -9.72 19.16 4.54
N LEU A 234 -8.95 18.42 3.73
CA LEU A 234 -9.45 17.83 2.49
C LEU A 234 -10.54 16.78 2.74
N PHE A 235 -10.42 15.91 3.75
CA PHE A 235 -11.51 14.98 4.11
C PHE A 235 -12.78 15.71 4.56
N ARG A 236 -12.63 16.80 5.34
CA ARG A 236 -13.79 17.62 5.72
C ARG A 236 -14.43 18.26 4.49
N LEU A 237 -13.64 18.92 3.64
CA LEU A 237 -14.12 19.58 2.43
C LEU A 237 -14.83 18.59 1.49
N ARG A 238 -14.27 17.40 1.31
CA ARG A 238 -14.87 16.32 0.54
C ARG A 238 -16.27 15.96 1.05
N ARG A 239 -16.45 15.83 2.37
CA ARG A 239 -17.76 15.54 3.00
C ARG A 239 -18.77 16.66 2.79
N GLU A 240 -18.33 17.91 2.92
CA GLU A 240 -19.20 19.07 2.72
C GLU A 240 -19.68 19.16 1.26
N VAL A 241 -18.76 19.02 0.29
CA VAL A 241 -19.09 19.02 -1.14
C VAL A 241 -20.01 17.85 -1.51
N GLU A 242 -19.79 16.66 -0.94
CA GLU A 242 -20.68 15.51 -1.11
C GLU A 242 -22.10 15.77 -0.61
N THR A 243 -22.23 16.46 0.51
CA THR A 243 -23.53 16.72 1.14
C THR A 243 -24.28 17.79 0.37
N ALA A 244 -23.60 18.86 -0.07
CA ALA A 244 -24.18 19.94 -0.86
C ALA A 244 -24.78 19.47 -2.20
N HIS A 245 -24.20 18.45 -2.83
CA HIS A 245 -24.69 17.90 -4.11
C HIS A 245 -25.80 16.85 -3.97
N ARG A 246 -26.17 16.46 -2.75
CA ARG A 246 -27.29 15.54 -2.48
C ARG A 246 -28.59 16.25 -2.08
N GLY A 247 -28.55 17.56 -1.84
CA GLY A 247 -29.71 18.41 -1.57
C GLY A 247 -30.26 19.05 -2.84
#